data_AF-A0A3D2I0A8-F1
#
_entry.id   AF-A0A3D2I0A8-F1
#
_cell.length_a   1.000
_cell.length_b   1.000
_cell.length_c   1.000
_cell.angle_alpha   90.00
_cell.angle_beta   90.00
_cell.angle_gamma   90.00
#
_symmetry.space_group_name_H-M   'P 1'
#
loop_
_entity.id
_entity.type
_entity.pdbx_description
1 polymer ?
#
loop_
_entity_poly.entity_id
_entity_poly.type
_entity_poly.pdbx_seq_one_letter_code
_entity_poly.pdbx_strand_id
1 'polypeptide(L)'
;MQARKTWFAGLCVFLYLCGSVYTLLSGLSTLGEGREYPYLYPAGLIVLMCAALFCAVAVCTLCARFRLAEGLSSHPLAASALEWGLGAAILLASFGVRMVYIRHFPMEPESDYKTYYEIAQLINRGTLLEDGAGYCDYVSMFPHVYGYSSVLALVMRVFGSSVWVGQVFNVFCAVAACFFLWRSAAMLAGRASGLAALALAAFWPSQILYNNFLAAEYLFSAMLLFCLWLFLVLVRVDISDGEPQTGLLLGHIFLGIALAMTSAIRPMAMLLLISILLYLVPSQAKMPLRPANDLPVSARVMSRGWIRGAVILAAYLFASALTTKSVSFLVDRPLAGGSASFGYNLLVGLNQESFGGWNQADADYLYDALAQTGSAQLAQAACRDLA
;
A
#
# COMPACT_ATOMS: atom_id res chain seq x y z
N MET A 1 -11.21 1.72 -19.66
CA MET A 1 -12.36 1.08 -19.02
C MET A 1 -13.45 2.12 -18.88
N GLN A 2 -14.53 2.04 -19.68
CA GLN A 2 -15.75 2.74 -19.28
C GLN A 2 -16.38 1.87 -18.19
N ALA A 3 -16.47 2.39 -16.96
CA ALA A 3 -17.19 1.68 -15.90
C ALA A 3 -18.63 1.51 -16.38
N ARG A 4 -19.01 0.28 -16.75
CA ARG A 4 -20.41 -0.02 -17.05
C ARG A 4 -21.18 0.29 -15.78
N LYS A 5 -22.21 1.14 -15.88
CA LYS A 5 -23.11 1.44 -14.77
C LYS A 5 -23.88 0.17 -14.43
N THR A 6 -23.30 -0.68 -13.58
CA THR A 6 -23.95 -1.87 -13.04
C THR A 6 -24.48 -1.55 -11.65
N TRP A 7 -25.51 -2.28 -11.21
CA TRP A 7 -26.04 -2.14 -9.85
C TRP A 7 -24.94 -2.36 -8.80
N PHE A 8 -24.02 -3.30 -9.06
CA PHE A 8 -22.88 -3.59 -8.21
C PHE A 8 -21.91 -2.41 -8.11
N ALA A 9 -21.58 -1.76 -9.24
CA ALA A 9 -20.77 -0.54 -9.21
C ALA A 9 -21.46 0.59 -8.42
N GLY A 10 -22.80 0.71 -8.55
CA GLY A 10 -23.60 1.63 -7.74
C GLY A 10 -23.52 1.32 -6.24
N LEU A 11 -23.64 0.05 -5.85
CA LEU A 11 -23.50 -0.39 -4.46
C LEU A 11 -22.10 -0.09 -3.91
N CYS A 12 -21.03 -0.38 -4.66
CA CYS A 12 -19.66 -0.08 -4.25
C CYS A 12 -19.45 1.42 -4.01
N VAL A 13 -19.95 2.27 -4.91
CA VAL A 13 -19.88 3.73 -4.74
C VAL A 13 -20.68 4.19 -3.52
N PHE A 14 -21.87 3.64 -3.32
CA PHE A 14 -22.70 3.94 -2.14
C PHE A 14 -21.99 3.57 -0.83
N LEU A 15 -21.47 2.34 -0.72
CA LEU A 15 -20.74 1.89 0.48
C LEU A 15 -19.49 2.75 0.74
N TYR A 16 -18.75 3.11 -0.32
CA TYR A 16 -17.61 4.03 -0.21
C TYR A 16 -18.02 5.41 0.32
N LEU A 17 -19.12 5.97 -0.19
CA LEU A 17 -19.64 7.26 0.28
C LEU A 17 -20.11 7.18 1.74
N CYS A 18 -20.85 6.14 2.11
CA CYS A 18 -21.26 5.91 3.51
C CYS A 18 -20.06 5.82 4.45
N GLY A 19 -19.05 5.03 4.09
CA GLY A 19 -17.81 4.91 4.86
C GLY A 19 -17.08 6.25 4.99
N SER A 20 -16.94 6.98 3.87
CA SER A 20 -16.28 8.29 3.85
C SER A 20 -17.00 9.32 4.73
N VAL A 21 -18.34 9.36 4.67
CA VAL A 21 -19.15 10.23 5.53
C VAL A 21 -19.03 9.82 6.99
N TYR A 22 -19.08 8.53 7.30
CA TYR A 22 -18.91 8.03 8.66
C TYR A 22 -17.55 8.41 9.25
N THR A 23 -16.45 8.19 8.52
CA THR A 23 -15.10 8.58 8.96
C THR A 23 -15.00 10.08 9.18
N LEU A 24 -15.59 10.88 8.29
CA LEU A 24 -15.61 12.33 8.43
C LEU A 24 -16.39 12.77 9.68
N LEU A 25 -17.58 12.20 9.90
CA LEU A 25 -18.41 12.51 11.06
C LEU A 25 -17.75 12.08 12.38
N SER A 26 -17.14 10.90 12.41
CA SER A 26 -16.41 10.40 13.58
C SER A 26 -15.16 11.23 13.90
N GLY A 27 -14.42 11.66 12.86
CA GLY A 27 -13.30 12.58 13.03
C GLY A 27 -13.75 13.95 13.54
N LEU A 28 -14.87 14.48 13.02
CA LEU A 28 -15.44 15.74 13.47
C LEU A 28 -15.98 15.67 14.91
N SER A 29 -16.59 14.55 15.30
CA SER A 29 -17.21 14.43 16.64
C SER A 29 -16.20 14.40 17.77
N THR A 30 -14.99 13.89 17.51
CA THR A 30 -13.89 13.81 18.49
C THR A 30 -13.00 15.06 18.50
N LEU A 31 -13.18 15.94 17.52
CA LEU A 31 -12.34 17.12 17.32
C LEU A 31 -12.70 18.20 18.35
N GLY A 32 -11.72 18.58 19.18
CA GLY A 32 -11.92 19.59 20.23
C GLY A 32 -12.36 19.05 21.58
N GLU A 33 -12.47 17.71 21.74
CA GLU A 33 -12.65 17.09 23.06
C GLU A 33 -11.51 17.51 24.01
N GLY A 34 -11.88 17.93 25.24
CA GLY A 34 -10.93 18.41 26.24
C GLY A 34 -10.36 19.83 26.01
N ARG A 35 -10.88 20.60 25.05
CA ARG A 35 -10.50 22.00 24.81
C ARG A 35 -11.55 22.97 25.33
N GLU A 36 -11.16 24.23 25.56
CA GLU A 36 -12.02 25.30 26.10
C GLU A 36 -13.24 25.61 25.21
N TYR A 37 -13.08 25.49 23.88
CA TYR A 37 -14.15 25.72 22.90
C TYR A 37 -14.34 24.49 21.98
N PRO A 38 -14.99 23.43 22.48
CA PRO A 38 -15.02 22.13 21.80
C PRO A 38 -15.69 22.20 20.42
N TYR A 39 -16.73 23.03 20.25
CA TYR A 39 -17.47 23.14 18.98
C TYR A 39 -16.79 24.03 17.93
N LEU A 40 -15.82 24.86 18.32
CA LEU A 40 -15.18 25.82 17.42
C LEU A 40 -14.24 25.13 16.43
N TYR A 41 -13.58 24.05 16.85
CA TYR A 41 -12.69 23.24 16.01
C TYR A 41 -13.43 22.49 14.89
N PRO A 42 -14.49 21.69 15.16
CA PRO A 42 -15.23 21.01 14.10
C PRO A 42 -15.96 22.01 13.19
N ALA A 43 -16.52 23.11 13.75
CA ALA A 43 -17.12 24.17 12.93
C ALA A 43 -16.08 24.84 12.00
N GLY A 44 -14.89 25.15 12.52
CA GLY A 44 -13.80 25.71 11.74
C GLY A 44 -13.33 24.78 10.62
N LEU A 45 -13.23 23.47 10.89
CA LEU A 45 -12.87 22.48 9.88
C LEU A 45 -13.93 22.37 8.78
N ILE A 46 -15.22 22.36 9.13
CA ILE A 46 -16.32 22.36 8.15
C ILE A 46 -16.24 23.60 7.26
N VAL A 47 -16.03 24.79 7.84
CA VAL A 47 -15.88 26.03 7.08
C VAL A 47 -14.69 25.95 6.12
N LEU A 48 -13.54 25.44 6.59
CA LEU A 48 -12.35 25.22 5.75
C LEU A 48 -12.61 24.24 4.61
N MET A 49 -13.32 23.13 4.87
CA MET A 49 -13.68 22.15 3.85
C MET A 49 -14.64 22.75 2.80
N CYS A 50 -15.65 23.49 3.22
CA CYS A 50 -16.56 24.19 2.33
C CYS A 50 -15.84 25.24 1.49
N ALA A 51 -14.92 26.01 2.09
CA ALA A 51 -14.08 26.98 1.40
C ALA A 51 -13.17 26.30 0.37
N ALA A 52 -12.53 25.19 0.73
CA ALA A 52 -11.69 24.41 -0.18
C ALA A 52 -12.50 23.86 -1.37
N LEU A 53 -13.70 23.33 -1.12
CA LEU A 53 -14.60 22.85 -2.17
C LEU A 53 -15.03 24.00 -3.09
N PHE A 54 -15.41 25.15 -2.52
CA PHE A 54 -15.79 26.33 -3.28
C PHE A 54 -14.63 26.82 -4.16
N CYS A 55 -13.42 26.93 -3.60
CA CYS A 55 -12.21 27.27 -4.35
C CYS A 55 -11.95 26.27 -5.48
N ALA A 56 -12.09 24.97 -5.23
CA ALA A 56 -11.92 23.94 -6.27
C ALA A 56 -12.94 24.11 -7.40
N VAL A 57 -14.22 24.35 -7.09
CA VAL A 57 -15.27 24.60 -8.08
C VAL A 57 -15.00 25.90 -8.86
N ALA A 58 -14.58 26.96 -8.18
CA ALA A 58 -14.23 28.24 -8.81
C ALA A 58 -13.04 28.08 -9.77
N VAL A 59 -11.99 27.37 -9.37
CA VAL A 59 -10.84 27.08 -10.24
C VAL A 59 -11.26 26.22 -11.43
N CYS A 60 -12.04 25.15 -11.23
CA CYS A 60 -12.53 24.31 -12.32
C CYS A 60 -13.39 25.10 -13.32
N THR A 61 -14.27 25.98 -12.86
CA THR A 61 -15.12 26.82 -13.71
C THR A 61 -14.32 27.90 -14.46
N LEU A 62 -13.32 28.51 -13.82
CA LEU A 62 -12.36 29.40 -14.47
C LEU A 62 -11.57 28.67 -15.56
N CYS A 63 -11.01 27.50 -15.26
CA CYS A 63 -10.28 26.68 -16.23
C CYS A 63 -11.17 26.26 -17.42
N ALA A 64 -12.44 25.94 -17.17
CA ALA A 64 -13.41 25.62 -18.23
C ALA A 64 -13.70 26.82 -19.15
N ARG A 65 -13.73 28.05 -18.60
CA ARG A 65 -13.95 29.28 -19.39
C ARG A 65 -12.85 29.55 -20.40
N PHE A 66 -11.60 29.24 -20.08
CA PHE A 66 -10.46 29.48 -20.98
C PHE A 66 -10.30 28.44 -22.09
N ARG A 67 -11.18 27.42 -22.18
CA ARG A 67 -11.13 26.34 -23.20
C ARG A 67 -9.73 25.74 -23.37
N LEU A 68 -8.91 25.77 -22.31
CA LEU A 68 -7.53 25.27 -22.33
C LEU A 68 -7.47 23.81 -22.78
N ALA A 69 -8.50 23.03 -22.44
CA ALA A 69 -8.67 21.65 -22.89
C ALA A 69 -8.91 21.50 -24.40
N GLU A 70 -9.62 22.43 -25.06
CA GLU A 70 -9.85 22.42 -26.51
C GLU A 70 -8.58 22.83 -27.28
N GLY A 71 -7.81 23.79 -26.74
CA GLY A 71 -6.51 24.17 -27.32
C GLY A 71 -5.49 23.03 -27.23
N LEU A 72 -5.37 22.37 -26.07
CA LEU A 72 -4.43 21.27 -25.88
C LEU A 72 -4.82 19.98 -26.62
N SER A 73 -6.10 19.74 -26.90
CA SER A 73 -6.54 18.53 -27.61
C SER A 73 -6.09 18.50 -29.07
N SER A 74 -5.82 19.67 -29.66
CA SER A 74 -5.28 19.81 -31.01
C SER A 74 -3.80 19.40 -31.13
N HIS A 75 -3.05 19.35 -30.02
CA HIS A 75 -1.63 19.00 -29.97
C HIS A 75 -1.35 17.91 -28.93
N PRO A 76 -1.57 16.62 -29.25
CA PRO A 76 -1.50 15.53 -28.27
C PRO A 76 -0.11 15.33 -27.66
N LEU A 77 0.95 15.60 -28.42
CA LEU A 77 2.33 15.54 -27.92
C LEU A 77 2.62 16.66 -26.92
N ALA A 78 2.20 17.90 -27.22
CA ALA A 78 2.37 19.04 -26.32
C ALA A 78 1.57 18.86 -25.02
N ALA A 79 0.35 18.35 -25.12
CA ALA A 79 -0.47 18.01 -23.95
C ALA A 79 0.19 16.94 -23.08
N SER A 80 0.78 15.91 -23.68
CA SER A 80 1.51 14.88 -22.95
C SER A 80 2.79 15.43 -22.32
N ALA A 81 3.55 16.25 -23.04
CA ALA A 81 4.76 16.88 -22.52
C ALA A 81 4.46 17.80 -21.33
N LEU A 82 3.37 18.59 -21.41
CA LEU A 82 2.92 19.43 -20.30
C LEU A 82 2.49 18.59 -19.10
N GLU A 83 1.73 17.50 -19.31
CA GLU A 83 1.31 16.57 -18.24
C GLU A 83 2.53 16.01 -17.50
N TRP A 84 3.54 15.53 -18.25
CA TRP A 84 4.78 15.01 -17.68
C TRP A 84 5.63 16.09 -17.01
N GLY A 85 5.72 17.28 -17.59
CA GLY A 85 6.44 18.42 -17.01
C GLY A 85 5.83 18.88 -15.69
N LEU A 86 4.50 19.05 -15.64
CA LEU A 86 3.79 19.40 -14.41
C LEU A 86 3.89 18.27 -13.37
N GLY A 87 3.71 17.02 -13.79
CA GLY A 87 3.86 15.87 -12.90
C GLY A 87 5.26 15.79 -12.28
N ALA A 88 6.30 15.97 -13.09
CA ALA A 88 7.69 16.01 -12.62
C ALA A 88 7.93 17.18 -11.66
N ALA A 89 7.42 18.38 -11.98
CA ALA A 89 7.54 19.54 -11.10
C ALA A 89 6.89 19.30 -9.73
N ILE A 90 5.69 18.72 -9.70
CA ILE A 90 4.98 18.38 -8.45
C ILE A 90 5.76 17.32 -7.66
N LEU A 91 6.26 16.27 -8.31
CA LEU A 91 7.05 15.22 -7.65
C LEU A 91 8.37 15.76 -7.08
N LEU A 92 9.07 16.63 -7.81
CA LEU A 92 10.29 17.28 -7.34
C LEU A 92 10.03 18.23 -6.16
N ALA A 93 8.96 19.02 -6.23
CA ALA A 93 8.55 19.88 -5.12
C ALA A 93 8.16 19.05 -3.88
N SER A 94 7.41 17.95 -4.09
CA SER A 94 7.02 16.98 -3.06
C SER A 94 8.22 16.35 -2.36
N PHE A 95 9.24 15.96 -3.14
CA PHE A 95 10.53 15.47 -2.64
C PHE A 95 11.24 16.56 -1.85
N GLY A 96 11.37 17.76 -2.40
CA GLY A 96 12.04 18.89 -1.77
C GLY A 96 11.43 19.28 -0.42
N VAL A 97 10.10 19.39 -0.34
CA VAL A 97 9.39 19.70 0.92
C VAL A 97 9.65 18.64 1.98
N ARG A 98 9.59 17.36 1.63
CA ARG A 98 9.88 16.26 2.57
C ARG A 98 11.33 16.25 3.01
N MET A 99 12.27 16.47 2.09
CA MET A 99 13.70 16.57 2.40
C MET A 99 14.01 17.73 3.35
N VAL A 100 13.39 18.89 3.13
CA VAL A 100 13.52 20.04 4.04
C VAL A 100 12.92 19.68 5.41
N TYR A 101 11.75 19.05 5.44
CA TYR A 101 11.09 18.67 6.68
C TYR A 101 11.93 17.70 7.52
N ILE A 102 12.38 16.56 6.96
CA ILE A 102 13.17 15.58 7.71
C ILE A 102 14.51 16.14 8.19
N ARG A 103 15.07 17.14 7.48
CA ARG A 103 16.31 17.82 7.88
C ARG A 103 16.13 18.75 9.08
N HIS A 104 14.99 19.44 9.18
CA HIS A 104 14.71 20.38 10.26
C HIS A 104 14.06 19.72 11.48
N PHE A 105 13.39 18.58 11.27
CA PHE A 105 12.70 17.82 12.31
C PHE A 105 13.16 16.35 12.31
N PRO A 106 14.46 16.09 12.56
CA PRO A 106 14.95 14.72 12.68
C PRO A 106 14.26 14.02 13.84
N MET A 107 13.91 12.75 13.64
CA MET A 107 13.29 11.90 14.66
C MET A 107 14.15 10.66 14.85
N GLU A 108 14.47 10.35 16.10
CA GLU A 108 15.13 9.09 16.45
C GLU A 108 14.09 7.95 16.46
N PRO A 109 14.47 6.72 16.05
CA PRO A 109 13.55 5.59 16.09
C PRO A 109 13.12 5.24 17.51
N GLU A 110 11.82 5.14 17.73
CA GLU A 110 11.21 4.64 18.97
C GLU A 110 10.16 3.55 18.66
N SER A 111 9.83 2.73 19.67
CA SER A 111 8.82 1.67 19.57
C SER A 111 9.03 0.78 18.33
N ASP A 112 8.01 0.60 17.48
CA ASP A 112 8.07 -0.25 16.29
C ASP A 112 9.17 0.18 15.30
N TYR A 113 9.40 1.50 15.14
CA TYR A 113 10.42 2.01 14.21
C TYR A 113 11.83 1.66 14.68
N LYS A 114 12.04 1.63 16.01
CA LYS A 114 13.29 1.19 16.60
C LYS A 114 13.55 -0.29 16.30
N THR A 115 12.53 -1.13 16.49
CA THR A 115 12.59 -2.56 16.13
C THR A 115 12.98 -2.77 14.68
N TYR A 116 12.37 -2.03 13.74
CA TYR A 116 12.75 -2.10 12.33
C TYR A 116 14.21 -1.73 12.08
N TYR A 117 14.66 -0.63 12.68
CA TYR A 117 16.01 -0.11 12.54
C TYR A 117 17.06 -1.08 13.09
N GLU A 118 16.87 -1.60 14.31
CA GLU A 118 17.82 -2.48 14.97
C GLU A 118 17.93 -3.83 14.27
N ILE A 119 16.81 -4.43 13.86
CA ILE A 119 16.82 -5.65 13.04
C ILE A 119 17.59 -5.42 11.74
N ALA A 120 17.38 -4.28 11.07
CA ALA A 120 18.11 -3.96 9.85
C ALA A 120 19.64 -3.84 10.08
N GLN A 121 20.06 -3.25 11.20
CA GLN A 121 21.47 -3.19 11.58
C GLN A 121 22.06 -4.58 11.85
N LEU A 122 21.34 -5.43 12.59
CA LEU A 122 21.76 -6.79 12.91
C LEU A 122 21.89 -7.65 11.65
N ILE A 123 20.96 -7.53 10.70
CA ILE A 123 21.04 -8.19 9.38
C ILE A 123 22.31 -7.74 8.64
N ASN A 124 22.63 -6.44 8.65
CA ASN A 124 23.82 -5.92 7.98
C ASN A 124 25.14 -6.36 8.62
N ARG A 125 25.15 -6.54 9.94
CA ARG A 125 26.32 -7.06 10.69
C ARG A 125 26.45 -8.57 10.59
N GLY A 126 25.37 -9.27 10.22
CA GLY A 126 25.32 -10.74 10.21
C GLY A 126 25.17 -11.36 11.60
N THR A 127 24.79 -10.58 12.62
CA THR A 127 24.72 -11.03 14.03
C THR A 127 23.29 -11.18 14.55
N LEU A 128 22.28 -11.27 13.67
CA LEU A 128 20.87 -11.37 14.07
C LEU A 128 20.59 -12.55 15.02
N LEU A 129 21.23 -13.71 14.80
CA LEU A 129 21.07 -14.88 15.67
C LEU A 129 21.81 -14.74 17.00
N GLU A 130 22.98 -14.08 17.00
CA GLU A 130 23.88 -13.99 18.15
C GLU A 130 23.44 -12.87 19.10
N ASP A 131 23.28 -11.65 18.57
CA ASP A 131 22.96 -10.44 19.35
C ASP A 131 21.46 -10.15 19.38
N GLY A 132 20.68 -10.80 18.52
CA GLY A 132 19.28 -10.47 18.24
C GLY A 132 18.27 -11.55 18.61
N ALA A 133 18.61 -12.48 19.51
CA ALA A 133 17.75 -13.62 19.85
C ALA A 133 16.30 -13.22 20.21
N GLY A 134 16.11 -12.12 20.95
CA GLY A 134 14.78 -11.58 21.26
C GLY A 134 14.03 -11.03 20.04
N TYR A 135 14.74 -10.45 19.07
CA TYR A 135 14.13 -10.05 17.80
C TYR A 135 13.77 -11.25 16.92
N CYS A 136 14.52 -12.35 16.99
CA CYS A 136 14.15 -13.60 16.32
C CYS A 136 12.82 -14.16 16.85
N ASP A 137 12.63 -14.12 18.18
CA ASP A 137 11.35 -14.45 18.82
C ASP A 137 10.23 -13.52 18.35
N TYR A 138 10.47 -12.21 18.35
CA TYR A 138 9.50 -11.22 17.90
C TYR A 138 9.11 -11.42 16.42
N VAL A 139 10.08 -11.65 15.53
CA VAL A 139 9.83 -11.96 14.12
C VAL A 139 9.09 -13.28 13.96
N SER A 140 9.32 -14.27 14.82
CA SER A 140 8.58 -15.54 14.76
C SER A 140 7.09 -15.36 15.04
N MET A 141 6.73 -14.46 15.96
CA MET A 141 5.34 -14.09 16.27
C MET A 141 4.75 -13.13 15.26
N PHE A 142 5.57 -12.20 14.73
CA PHE A 142 5.16 -11.14 13.82
C PHE A 142 6.06 -11.11 12.56
N PRO A 143 5.89 -12.07 11.62
CA PRO A 143 6.80 -12.22 10.47
C PRO A 143 6.90 -10.99 9.57
N HIS A 144 5.86 -10.16 9.53
CA HIS A 144 5.81 -8.96 8.69
C HIS A 144 6.86 -7.91 9.07
N VAL A 145 7.34 -7.92 10.31
CA VAL A 145 8.39 -7.02 10.80
C VAL A 145 9.68 -7.22 10.01
N TYR A 146 9.98 -8.47 9.66
CA TYR A 146 11.17 -8.81 8.89
C TYR A 146 11.15 -8.22 7.47
N GLY A 147 9.98 -8.15 6.84
CA GLY A 147 9.83 -7.69 5.46
C GLY A 147 10.38 -6.27 5.25
N TYR A 148 9.98 -5.32 6.09
CA TYR A 148 10.52 -3.95 6.01
C TYR A 148 12.00 -3.91 6.41
N SER A 149 12.38 -4.55 7.53
CA SER A 149 13.75 -4.52 8.05
C SER A 149 14.77 -5.08 7.05
N SER A 150 14.41 -6.11 6.28
CA SER A 150 15.30 -6.68 5.25
C SER A 150 15.57 -5.72 4.09
N VAL A 151 14.54 -5.00 3.62
CA VAL A 151 14.71 -3.97 2.58
C VAL A 151 15.52 -2.79 3.13
N LEU A 152 15.23 -2.37 4.35
CA LEU A 152 15.98 -1.30 5.02
C LEU A 152 17.46 -1.68 5.20
N ALA A 153 17.75 -2.93 5.58
CA ALA A 153 19.11 -3.46 5.68
C ALA A 153 19.84 -3.34 4.34
N LEU A 154 19.21 -3.78 3.23
CA LEU A 154 19.79 -3.66 1.90
C LEU A 154 20.12 -2.21 1.54
N VAL A 155 19.22 -1.26 1.82
CA VAL A 155 19.46 0.18 1.59
C VAL A 155 20.65 0.67 2.42
N MET A 156 20.69 0.34 3.70
CA MET A 156 21.79 0.73 4.60
C MET A 156 23.13 0.10 4.21
N ARG A 157 23.12 -1.10 3.62
CA ARG A 157 24.33 -1.74 3.11
C ARG A 157 24.93 -0.98 1.94
N VAL A 158 24.10 -0.37 1.10
CA VAL A 158 24.54 0.37 -0.10
C VAL A 158 24.90 1.82 0.23
N PHE A 159 24.10 2.50 1.06
CA PHE A 159 24.22 3.95 1.29
C PHE A 159 24.75 4.33 2.69
N GLY A 160 24.98 3.35 3.56
CA GLY A 160 25.47 3.55 4.92
C GLY A 160 24.39 3.31 6.00
N SER A 161 24.83 2.84 7.16
CA SER A 161 23.96 2.52 8.29
C SER A 161 23.67 3.76 9.14
N SER A 162 22.62 4.49 8.81
CA SER A 162 22.14 5.65 9.59
C SER A 162 20.63 5.83 9.49
N VAL A 163 20.03 6.44 10.51
CA VAL A 163 18.60 6.78 10.54
C VAL A 163 18.24 7.68 9.35
N TRP A 164 19.11 8.65 9.05
CA TRP A 164 18.97 9.56 7.90
C TRP A 164 18.81 8.82 6.57
N VAL A 165 19.61 7.77 6.32
CA VAL A 165 19.49 6.95 5.10
C VAL A 165 18.12 6.28 5.00
N GLY A 166 17.60 5.77 6.12
CA GLY A 166 16.26 5.20 6.19
C GLY A 166 15.14 6.22 5.94
N GLN A 167 15.26 7.42 6.51
CA GLN A 167 14.30 8.52 6.28
C GLN A 167 14.31 8.97 4.82
N VAL A 168 15.48 9.16 4.22
CA VAL A 168 15.61 9.51 2.79
C VAL A 168 15.00 8.42 1.91
N PHE A 169 15.20 7.14 2.24
CA PHE A 169 14.52 6.05 1.55
C PHE A 169 12.99 6.13 1.67
N ASN A 170 12.46 6.44 2.85
CA ASN A 170 11.02 6.68 3.03
C ASN A 170 10.51 7.89 2.22
N VAL A 171 11.30 8.95 2.05
CA VAL A 171 10.97 10.07 1.13
C VAL A 171 10.83 9.55 -0.29
N PHE A 172 11.80 8.75 -0.77
CA PHE A 172 11.75 8.16 -2.11
C PHE A 172 10.51 7.27 -2.30
N CYS A 173 10.20 6.41 -1.32
CA CYS A 173 8.99 5.59 -1.35
C CYS A 173 7.71 6.44 -1.39
N ALA A 174 7.63 7.52 -0.60
CA ALA A 174 6.48 8.43 -0.60
C ALA A 174 6.26 9.10 -1.97
N VAL A 175 7.34 9.54 -2.62
CA VAL A 175 7.27 10.15 -3.95
C VAL A 175 6.92 9.10 -5.03
N ALA A 176 7.46 7.88 -4.92
CA ALA A 176 7.09 6.77 -5.80
C ALA A 176 5.61 6.40 -5.66
N ALA A 177 5.08 6.37 -4.42
CA ALA A 177 3.66 6.18 -4.17
C ALA A 177 2.80 7.25 -4.88
N CYS A 178 3.18 8.54 -4.76
CA CYS A 178 2.51 9.63 -5.46
C CYS A 178 2.52 9.44 -6.99
N PHE A 179 3.65 8.99 -7.54
CA PHE A 179 3.79 8.69 -8.97
C PHE A 179 2.83 7.57 -9.42
N PHE A 180 2.81 6.42 -8.73
CA PHE A 180 1.92 5.32 -9.11
C PHE A 180 0.44 5.66 -8.92
N LEU A 181 0.09 6.47 -7.92
CA LEU A 181 -1.26 7.02 -7.76
C LEU A 181 -1.63 7.89 -8.96
N TRP A 182 -0.76 8.82 -9.35
CA TRP A 182 -0.97 9.68 -10.52
C TRP A 182 -1.24 8.86 -11.77
N ARG A 183 -0.37 7.88 -12.07
CA ARG A 183 -0.53 7.06 -13.29
C ARG A 183 -1.81 6.23 -13.24
N SER A 184 -2.16 5.66 -12.09
CA SER A 184 -3.39 4.90 -11.90
C SER A 184 -4.64 5.76 -12.09
N ALA A 185 -4.68 6.94 -11.47
CA ALA A 185 -5.78 7.89 -11.60
C ALA A 185 -5.90 8.45 -13.02
N ALA A 186 -4.77 8.78 -13.67
CA ALA A 186 -4.75 9.23 -15.06
C ALA A 186 -5.30 8.17 -16.01
N MET A 187 -4.96 6.90 -15.76
CA MET A 187 -5.50 5.78 -16.51
C MET A 187 -7.02 5.69 -16.34
N LEU A 188 -7.53 5.72 -15.11
CA LEU A 188 -8.96 5.48 -14.82
C LEU A 188 -9.88 6.65 -15.19
N ALA A 189 -9.47 7.88 -14.90
CA ALA A 189 -10.32 9.08 -14.94
C ALA A 189 -9.74 10.22 -15.80
N GLY A 190 -8.67 9.96 -16.55
CA GLY A 190 -8.05 10.93 -17.47
C GLY A 190 -6.98 11.82 -16.83
N ARG A 191 -6.22 12.53 -17.68
CA ARG A 191 -5.00 13.27 -17.32
C ARG A 191 -5.19 14.29 -16.19
N ALA A 192 -6.25 15.10 -16.26
CA ALA A 192 -6.55 16.13 -15.27
C ALA A 192 -6.82 15.53 -13.88
N SER A 193 -7.65 14.49 -13.81
CA SER A 193 -7.91 13.73 -12.58
C SER A 193 -6.64 13.13 -12.00
N GLY A 194 -5.75 12.63 -12.87
CA GLY A 194 -4.43 12.15 -12.46
C GLY A 194 -3.58 13.23 -11.80
N LEU A 195 -3.44 14.39 -12.43
CA LEU A 195 -2.66 15.51 -11.88
C LEU A 195 -3.26 16.08 -10.60
N ALA A 196 -4.60 16.11 -10.49
CA ALA A 196 -5.28 16.51 -9.27
C ALA A 196 -5.01 15.54 -8.12
N ALA A 197 -5.13 14.22 -8.38
CA ALA A 197 -4.78 13.19 -7.39
C ALA A 197 -3.31 13.28 -6.97
N LEU A 198 -2.40 13.53 -7.92
CA LEU A 198 -0.98 13.74 -7.65
C LEU A 198 -0.77 14.93 -6.70
N ALA A 199 -1.34 16.10 -7.01
CA ALA A 199 -1.16 17.30 -6.21
C ALA A 199 -1.70 17.12 -4.79
N LEU A 200 -2.89 16.53 -4.65
CA LEU A 200 -3.50 16.26 -3.34
C LEU A 200 -2.65 15.33 -2.50
N ALA A 201 -2.17 14.21 -3.06
CA ALA A 201 -1.34 13.26 -2.31
C ALA A 201 0.07 13.82 -2.02
N ALA A 202 0.67 14.50 -2.98
CA ALA A 202 2.01 15.08 -2.86
C ALA A 202 2.11 16.07 -1.69
N PHE A 203 1.06 16.87 -1.47
CA PHE A 203 1.05 17.93 -0.46
C PHE A 203 0.10 17.65 0.72
N TRP A 204 -0.33 16.40 0.89
CA TRP A 204 -1.16 16.03 2.02
C TRP A 204 -0.36 16.15 3.34
N PRO A 205 -0.76 17.02 4.29
CA PRO A 205 0.08 17.36 5.45
C PRO A 205 0.49 16.15 6.27
N SER A 206 -0.45 15.25 6.60
CA SER A 206 -0.11 14.08 7.44
C SER A 206 0.90 13.14 6.77
N GLN A 207 0.91 13.04 5.44
CA GLN A 207 1.88 12.21 4.72
C GLN A 207 3.28 12.84 4.68
N ILE A 208 3.38 14.16 4.76
CA ILE A 208 4.65 14.87 4.88
C ILE A 208 5.18 14.77 6.31
N LEU A 209 4.32 15.09 7.29
CA LEU A 209 4.70 15.16 8.70
C LEU A 209 5.17 13.82 9.26
N TYR A 210 4.59 12.71 8.78
CA TYR A 210 4.93 11.37 9.24
C TYR A 210 6.20 10.80 8.56
N ASN A 211 6.81 11.52 7.62
CA ASN A 211 7.93 11.00 6.82
C ASN A 211 9.27 11.03 7.57
N ASN A 212 9.33 11.69 8.73
CA ASN A 212 10.48 11.63 9.63
C ASN A 212 10.55 10.31 10.42
N PHE A 213 9.50 9.49 10.46
CA PHE A 213 9.54 8.15 11.04
C PHE A 213 10.13 7.12 10.07
N LEU A 214 10.85 6.12 10.58
CA LEU A 214 11.27 4.92 9.84
C LEU A 214 10.11 3.93 9.71
N ALA A 215 9.04 4.42 9.09
CA ALA A 215 7.76 3.75 8.98
C ALA A 215 7.71 2.81 7.76
N ALA A 216 7.28 1.57 7.96
CA ALA A 216 7.08 0.59 6.88
C ALA A 216 5.94 0.98 5.92
N GLU A 217 5.06 1.87 6.36
CA GLU A 217 3.89 2.41 5.69
C GLU A 217 4.25 3.03 4.33
N TYR A 218 5.39 3.70 4.21
CA TYR A 218 5.79 4.35 2.96
C TYR A 218 6.20 3.34 1.89
N LEU A 219 7.04 2.36 2.26
CA LEU A 219 7.44 1.28 1.37
C LEU A 219 6.22 0.43 0.98
N PHE A 220 5.39 0.06 1.97
CA PHE A 220 4.15 -0.67 1.74
C PHE A 220 3.23 0.08 0.76
N SER A 221 2.98 1.38 1.00
CA SER A 221 2.11 2.19 0.14
C SER A 221 2.65 2.31 -1.28
N ALA A 222 3.96 2.50 -1.44
CA ALA A 222 4.61 2.55 -2.74
C ALA A 222 4.44 1.25 -3.52
N MET A 223 4.69 0.10 -2.87
CA MET A 223 4.56 -1.21 -3.48
C MET A 223 3.11 -1.60 -3.76
N LEU A 224 2.18 -1.24 -2.87
CA LEU A 224 0.74 -1.49 -3.06
C LEU A 224 0.21 -0.71 -4.27
N LEU A 225 0.55 0.58 -4.39
CA LEU A 225 0.17 1.42 -5.53
C LEU A 225 0.87 1.00 -6.82
N PHE A 226 2.11 0.53 -6.74
CA PHE A 226 2.79 -0.10 -7.87
C PHE A 226 2.05 -1.34 -8.37
N CYS A 227 1.64 -2.24 -7.46
CA CYS A 227 0.87 -3.43 -7.81
C CYS A 227 -0.48 -3.06 -8.46
N LEU A 228 -1.17 -2.06 -7.91
CA LEU A 228 -2.40 -1.54 -8.50
C LEU A 228 -2.16 -0.98 -9.91
N TRP A 229 -1.14 -0.14 -10.08
CA TRP A 229 -0.77 0.43 -11.37
C TRP A 229 -0.44 -0.66 -12.39
N LEU A 230 0.41 -1.62 -12.02
CA LEU A 230 0.80 -2.75 -12.86
C LEU A 230 -0.42 -3.59 -13.27
N PHE A 231 -1.32 -3.88 -12.32
CA PHE A 231 -2.57 -4.55 -12.61
C PHE A 231 -3.42 -3.79 -13.65
N LEU A 232 -3.56 -2.47 -13.49
CA LEU A 232 -4.30 -1.64 -14.46
C LEU A 232 -3.64 -1.64 -15.85
N VAL A 233 -2.31 -1.71 -15.93
CA VAL A 233 -1.57 -1.87 -17.19
C VAL A 233 -1.90 -3.22 -17.82
N LEU A 234 -1.78 -4.32 -17.07
CA LEU A 234 -1.99 -5.68 -17.57
C LEU A 234 -3.43 -5.93 -18.05
N VAL A 235 -4.43 -5.35 -17.39
CA VAL A 235 -5.85 -5.51 -17.79
C VAL A 235 -6.18 -4.72 -19.07
N ARG A 236 -5.39 -3.69 -19.41
CA ARG A 236 -5.60 -2.89 -20.64
C ARG A 236 -4.91 -3.44 -21.87
N VAL A 237 -4.00 -4.40 -21.71
CA VAL A 237 -3.35 -5.04 -22.84
C VAL A 237 -4.40 -5.87 -23.58
N ASP A 238 -4.74 -5.44 -24.79
CA ASP A 238 -5.54 -6.24 -25.71
C ASP A 238 -4.67 -7.38 -26.27
N ILE A 239 -5.27 -8.57 -26.42
CA ILE A 239 -4.58 -9.71 -27.02
C ILE A 239 -4.49 -9.45 -28.52
N SER A 240 -3.29 -9.13 -29.00
CA SER A 240 -3.02 -8.90 -30.42
C SER A 240 -2.76 -10.20 -31.18
N ASP A 241 -3.06 -10.21 -32.47
CA ASP A 241 -2.75 -11.30 -33.39
C ASP A 241 -1.23 -11.41 -33.62
N GLY A 242 -0.70 -12.63 -33.61
CA GLY A 242 0.69 -12.93 -33.96
C GLY A 242 1.73 -12.69 -32.85
N GLU A 243 1.38 -11.97 -31.78
CA GLU A 243 2.29 -11.71 -30.66
C GLU A 243 2.23 -12.81 -29.59
N PRO A 244 3.38 -13.33 -29.12
CA PRO A 244 3.41 -14.32 -28.05
C PRO A 244 2.91 -13.72 -26.74
N GLN A 245 1.97 -14.42 -26.09
CA GLN A 245 1.36 -13.99 -24.81
C GLN A 245 2.31 -14.14 -23.61
N THR A 246 3.58 -14.46 -23.86
CA THR A 246 4.61 -14.65 -22.84
C THR A 246 4.81 -13.39 -21.99
N GLY A 247 4.82 -12.20 -22.61
CA GLY A 247 4.94 -10.94 -21.87
C GLY A 247 3.77 -10.71 -20.91
N LEU A 248 2.55 -11.01 -21.37
CA LEU A 248 1.34 -10.91 -20.54
C LEU A 248 1.40 -11.91 -19.38
N LEU A 249 1.78 -13.17 -19.65
CA LEU A 249 1.92 -14.20 -18.62
C LEU A 249 2.97 -13.81 -17.57
N LEU A 250 4.17 -13.42 -18.01
CA LEU A 250 5.25 -12.97 -17.13
C LEU A 250 4.85 -11.75 -16.30
N GLY A 251 4.07 -10.83 -16.88
CA GLY A 251 3.51 -9.70 -16.15
C GLY A 251 2.58 -10.11 -15.01
N HIS A 252 1.72 -11.11 -15.22
CA HIS A 252 0.84 -11.63 -14.17
C HIS A 252 1.60 -12.41 -13.09
N ILE A 253 2.63 -13.17 -13.47
CA ILE A 253 3.53 -13.84 -12.52
C ILE A 253 4.24 -12.79 -11.67
N PHE A 254 4.82 -11.77 -12.30
CA PHE A 254 5.52 -10.70 -11.62
C PHE A 254 4.60 -9.92 -10.68
N LEU A 255 3.35 -9.64 -11.08
CA LEU A 255 2.35 -9.04 -10.20
C LEU A 255 2.06 -9.91 -8.96
N GLY A 256 1.94 -11.23 -9.12
CA GLY A 256 1.75 -12.15 -7.99
C GLY A 256 2.93 -12.15 -7.02
N ILE A 257 4.16 -12.15 -7.54
CA ILE A 257 5.39 -12.05 -6.74
C ILE A 257 5.46 -10.70 -6.01
N ALA A 258 5.19 -9.59 -6.71
CA ALA A 258 5.21 -8.25 -6.13
C ALA A 258 4.17 -8.10 -5.01
N LEU A 259 2.97 -8.67 -5.18
CA LEU A 259 1.95 -8.73 -4.13
C LEU A 259 2.42 -9.54 -2.92
N ALA A 260 3.11 -10.67 -3.12
CA ALA A 260 3.65 -11.48 -2.03
C ALA A 260 4.74 -10.72 -1.24
N MET A 261 5.64 -10.03 -1.94
CA MET A 261 6.64 -9.17 -1.30
C MET A 261 5.99 -8.01 -0.54
N THR A 262 4.93 -7.43 -1.08
CA THR A 262 4.15 -6.38 -0.40
C THR A 262 3.46 -6.92 0.85
N SER A 263 2.89 -8.13 0.78
CA SER A 263 2.29 -8.85 1.93
C SER A 263 3.31 -9.17 3.02
N ALA A 264 4.56 -9.45 2.64
CA ALA A 264 5.64 -9.69 3.58
C ALA A 264 6.04 -8.43 4.36
N ILE A 265 5.85 -7.24 3.78
CA ILE A 265 6.04 -5.96 4.49
C ILE A 265 4.84 -5.68 5.38
N ARG A 266 3.61 -5.78 4.84
CA ARG A 266 2.38 -5.74 5.64
C ARG A 266 1.32 -6.69 5.07
N PRO A 267 0.69 -7.55 5.89
CA PRO A 267 -0.29 -8.54 5.43
C PRO A 267 -1.52 -7.95 4.73
N MET A 268 -1.80 -6.66 4.94
CA MET A 268 -2.93 -5.94 4.33
C MET A 268 -2.89 -5.92 2.80
N ALA A 269 -1.74 -6.19 2.16
CA ALA A 269 -1.67 -6.33 0.70
C ALA A 269 -2.56 -7.46 0.15
N MET A 270 -2.89 -8.46 0.96
CA MET A 270 -3.81 -9.54 0.59
C MET A 270 -5.21 -9.02 0.21
N LEU A 271 -5.65 -7.87 0.75
CA LEU A 271 -6.93 -7.24 0.38
C LEU A 271 -6.94 -6.81 -1.09
N LEU A 272 -5.80 -6.30 -1.59
CA LEU A 272 -5.65 -5.96 -3.01
C LEU A 272 -5.65 -7.22 -3.88
N LEU A 273 -4.98 -8.30 -3.45
CA LEU A 273 -5.03 -9.58 -4.15
C LEU A 273 -6.47 -10.09 -4.29
N ILE A 274 -7.23 -10.12 -3.19
CA ILE A 274 -8.64 -10.55 -3.22
C ILE A 274 -9.45 -9.68 -4.18
N SER A 275 -9.27 -8.36 -4.14
CA SER A 275 -9.95 -7.41 -5.02
C SER A 275 -9.65 -7.66 -6.51
N ILE A 276 -8.38 -7.94 -6.83
CA ILE A 276 -7.92 -8.29 -8.18
C ILE A 276 -8.55 -9.60 -8.65
N LEU A 277 -8.58 -10.63 -7.80
CA LEU A 277 -9.17 -11.92 -8.13
C LEU A 277 -10.67 -11.80 -8.38
N LEU A 278 -11.40 -11.10 -7.52
CA LEU A 278 -12.83 -10.85 -7.69
C LEU A 278 -13.14 -10.11 -9.00
N TYR A 279 -12.28 -9.16 -9.39
CA TYR A 279 -12.41 -8.49 -10.68
C TYR A 279 -12.10 -9.43 -11.86
N LEU A 280 -11.03 -10.22 -11.76
CA LEU A 280 -10.52 -11.00 -12.87
C LEU A 280 -11.40 -12.21 -13.19
N VAL A 281 -11.93 -12.91 -12.19
CA VAL A 281 -12.73 -14.14 -12.38
C VAL A 281 -13.83 -13.98 -13.46
N PRO A 282 -14.70 -12.95 -13.42
CA PRO A 282 -15.72 -12.74 -14.44
C PRO A 282 -15.20 -12.02 -15.70
N SER A 283 -13.99 -11.47 -15.68
CA SER A 283 -13.46 -10.66 -16.77
C SER A 283 -12.99 -11.52 -17.96
N GLN A 284 -13.17 -10.99 -19.17
CA GLN A 284 -12.59 -11.53 -20.39
C GLN A 284 -11.81 -10.45 -21.12
N ALA A 285 -10.59 -10.76 -21.55
CA ALA A 285 -9.82 -9.87 -22.41
C ALA A 285 -10.44 -9.85 -23.80
N LYS A 286 -10.34 -8.70 -24.49
CA LYS A 286 -10.77 -8.61 -25.87
C LYS A 286 -9.89 -9.50 -26.74
N MET A 287 -10.53 -10.29 -27.59
CA MET A 287 -9.87 -11.13 -28.57
C MET A 287 -9.99 -10.51 -29.97
N PRO A 288 -9.04 -10.79 -30.87
CA PRO A 288 -9.13 -10.39 -32.26
C PRO A 288 -10.35 -11.04 -32.95
N LEU A 289 -10.89 -10.37 -33.98
CA LEU A 289 -12.10 -10.78 -34.70
C LEU A 289 -11.81 -11.95 -35.66
N ARG A 290 -11.53 -13.14 -35.11
CA ARG A 290 -11.29 -14.39 -35.83
C ARG A 290 -12.02 -15.57 -35.19
N PRO A 291 -12.30 -16.65 -35.94
CA PRO A 291 -12.80 -17.89 -35.36
C PRO A 291 -11.85 -18.40 -34.27
N ALA A 292 -12.40 -18.85 -33.14
CA ALA A 292 -11.60 -19.23 -31.98
C ALA A 292 -10.59 -20.36 -32.26
N ASN A 293 -10.84 -21.21 -33.27
CA ASN A 293 -9.95 -22.32 -33.62
C ASN A 293 -8.67 -21.88 -34.34
N ASP A 294 -8.67 -20.69 -34.94
CA ASP A 294 -7.50 -20.14 -35.65
C ASP A 294 -6.56 -19.39 -34.70
N LEU A 295 -6.99 -19.19 -33.44
CA LEU A 295 -6.21 -18.51 -32.42
C LEU A 295 -5.32 -19.48 -31.65
N PRO A 296 -4.07 -19.08 -31.32
CA PRO A 296 -3.19 -19.90 -30.52
C PRO A 296 -3.83 -20.21 -29.17
N VAL A 297 -3.61 -21.43 -28.67
CA VAL A 297 -4.18 -21.92 -27.41
C VAL A 297 -3.83 -20.97 -26.25
N SER A 298 -2.61 -20.43 -26.23
CA SER A 298 -2.15 -19.46 -25.24
C SER A 298 -3.00 -18.19 -25.19
N ALA A 299 -3.43 -17.66 -26.35
CA ALA A 299 -4.31 -16.49 -26.41
C ALA A 299 -5.72 -16.80 -25.89
N ARG A 300 -6.28 -17.96 -26.24
CA ARG A 300 -7.59 -18.40 -25.73
C ARG A 300 -7.60 -18.66 -24.22
N VAL A 301 -6.48 -19.12 -23.69
CA VAL A 301 -6.30 -19.40 -22.27
C VAL A 301 -6.12 -18.08 -21.51
N MET A 302 -5.22 -17.20 -21.97
CA MET A 302 -4.97 -15.90 -21.34
C MET A 302 -6.11 -14.89 -21.50
N SER A 303 -7.02 -15.09 -22.46
CA SER A 303 -8.22 -14.26 -22.56
C SER A 303 -9.19 -14.47 -21.39
N ARG A 304 -9.13 -15.62 -20.72
CA ARG A 304 -9.97 -15.96 -19.58
C ARG A 304 -9.40 -15.33 -18.31
N GLY A 305 -10.15 -14.42 -17.70
CA GLY A 305 -9.72 -13.73 -16.50
C GLY A 305 -9.49 -14.64 -15.30
N TRP A 306 -10.26 -15.70 -15.10
CA TRP A 306 -10.02 -16.67 -14.03
C TRP A 306 -8.66 -17.40 -14.15
N ILE A 307 -8.16 -17.62 -15.37
CA ILE A 307 -6.84 -18.22 -15.58
C ILE A 307 -5.73 -17.22 -15.22
N ARG A 308 -5.88 -15.97 -15.64
CA ARG A 308 -4.98 -14.87 -15.23
C ARG A 308 -4.96 -14.72 -13.70
N GLY A 309 -6.13 -14.81 -13.07
CA GLY A 309 -6.26 -14.83 -11.61
C GLY A 309 -5.56 -16.02 -10.96
N ALA A 310 -5.72 -17.23 -11.52
CA ALA A 310 -5.04 -18.43 -11.02
C ALA A 310 -3.51 -18.33 -11.14
N VAL A 311 -2.98 -17.74 -12.21
CA VAL A 311 -1.54 -17.48 -12.38
C VAL A 311 -1.02 -16.52 -11.31
N ILE A 312 -1.72 -15.41 -11.08
CA ILE A 312 -1.36 -14.45 -10.01
C ILE A 312 -1.36 -15.15 -8.65
N LEU A 313 -2.41 -15.92 -8.35
CA LEU A 313 -2.55 -16.63 -7.08
C LEU A 313 -1.44 -17.67 -6.89
N ALA A 314 -1.14 -18.47 -7.91
CA ALA A 314 -0.07 -19.46 -7.85
C ALA A 314 1.30 -18.81 -7.60
N ALA A 315 1.60 -17.73 -8.33
CA ALA A 315 2.84 -16.97 -8.14
C ALA A 315 2.92 -16.33 -6.74
N TYR A 316 1.81 -15.78 -6.24
CA TYR A 316 1.70 -15.21 -4.90
C TYR A 316 1.95 -16.27 -3.82
N LEU A 317 1.27 -17.42 -3.90
CA LEU A 317 1.42 -18.51 -2.93
C LEU A 317 2.84 -19.08 -2.93
N PHE A 318 3.42 -19.27 -4.11
CA PHE A 318 4.80 -19.74 -4.25
C PHE A 318 5.80 -18.77 -3.63
N ALA A 319 5.72 -17.48 -3.98
CA ALA A 319 6.61 -16.45 -3.44
C ALA A 319 6.42 -16.25 -1.93
N SER A 320 5.17 -16.32 -1.43
CA SER A 320 4.87 -16.24 -0.01
C SER A 320 5.46 -17.43 0.74
N ALA A 321 5.30 -18.66 0.24
CA ALA A 321 5.87 -19.86 0.86
C ALA A 321 7.41 -19.81 0.90
N LEU A 322 8.03 -19.35 -0.20
CA LEU A 322 9.48 -19.15 -0.25
C LEU A 322 9.94 -18.13 0.79
N THR A 323 9.27 -16.98 0.86
CA THR A 323 9.59 -15.90 1.81
C THR A 323 9.45 -16.40 3.26
N THR A 324 8.33 -17.04 3.61
CA THR A 324 8.10 -17.60 4.94
C THR A 324 9.20 -18.60 5.33
N LYS A 325 9.57 -19.51 4.41
CA LYS A 325 10.63 -20.48 4.67
C LYS A 325 12.00 -19.83 4.82
N SER A 326 12.32 -18.84 3.98
CA SER A 326 13.58 -18.08 4.06
C SER A 326 13.68 -17.32 5.38
N VAL A 327 12.62 -16.64 5.81
CA VAL A 327 12.61 -15.93 7.09
C VAL A 327 12.76 -16.92 8.25
N SER A 328 12.01 -18.03 8.25
CA SER A 328 12.10 -19.07 9.29
C SER A 328 13.52 -19.61 9.43
N PHE A 329 14.21 -19.85 8.32
CA PHE A 329 15.60 -20.29 8.31
C PHE A 329 16.57 -19.23 8.86
N LEU A 330 16.32 -17.95 8.56
CA LEU A 330 17.18 -16.85 8.98
C LEU A 330 17.04 -16.51 10.46
N VAL A 331 15.86 -16.70 11.05
CA VAL A 331 15.63 -16.50 12.50
C VAL A 331 15.80 -17.76 13.32
N ASP A 332 16.05 -18.90 12.68
CA ASP A 332 16.13 -20.24 13.28
C ASP A 332 14.92 -20.58 14.18
N ARG A 333 13.72 -20.16 13.76
CA ARG A 333 12.47 -20.37 14.49
C ARG A 333 11.29 -20.64 13.56
N PRO A 334 10.32 -21.48 13.96
CA PRO A 334 9.08 -21.65 13.24
C PRO A 334 8.25 -20.36 13.34
N LEU A 335 7.78 -19.87 12.20
CA LEU A 335 6.95 -18.65 12.15
C LEU A 335 5.48 -18.99 12.42
N ALA A 336 4.77 -18.06 13.06
CA ALA A 336 3.32 -18.12 13.16
C ALA A 336 2.68 -18.07 11.76
N GLY A 337 1.90 -19.10 11.43
CA GLY A 337 1.17 -19.22 10.18
C GLY A 337 -0.07 -18.33 10.13
N GLY A 338 -0.59 -18.13 8.92
CA GLY A 338 -1.75 -17.25 8.67
C GLY A 338 -3.03 -17.63 9.44
N SER A 339 -3.18 -18.88 9.86
CA SER A 339 -4.34 -19.37 10.63
C SER A 339 -4.32 -19.01 12.12
N ALA A 340 -3.17 -18.60 12.66
CA ALA A 340 -3.04 -18.21 14.06
C ALA A 340 -2.51 -16.79 14.25
N SER A 341 -1.69 -16.27 13.31
CA SER A 341 -1.00 -14.96 13.42
C SER A 341 -1.89 -13.73 13.69
N PHE A 342 -3.21 -13.85 13.63
CA PHE A 342 -4.16 -12.79 14.00
C PHE A 342 -4.61 -12.85 15.48
N GLY A 343 -4.23 -13.87 16.24
CA GLY A 343 -4.75 -14.12 17.58
C GLY A 343 -4.43 -13.01 18.58
N TYR A 344 -3.19 -12.52 18.60
CA TYR A 344 -2.82 -11.37 19.45
C TYR A 344 -3.59 -10.10 19.08
N ASN A 345 -3.74 -9.82 17.79
CA ASN A 345 -4.50 -8.65 17.33
C ASN A 345 -5.99 -8.75 17.71
N LEU A 346 -6.54 -9.96 17.74
CA LEU A 346 -7.92 -10.20 18.18
C LEU A 346 -8.06 -9.95 19.69
N LEU A 347 -7.15 -10.49 20.50
CA LEU A 347 -7.14 -10.29 21.95
C LEU A 347 -7.07 -8.80 22.30
N VAL A 348 -6.05 -8.11 21.78
CA VAL A 348 -5.86 -6.68 22.02
C VAL A 348 -7.05 -5.87 21.50
N GLY A 349 -7.53 -6.18 20.28
CA GLY A 349 -8.60 -5.42 19.64
C GLY A 349 -9.98 -5.59 20.28
N LEU A 350 -10.25 -6.73 20.94
CA LEU A 350 -11.50 -7.00 21.66
C LEU A 350 -11.44 -6.63 23.14
N ASN A 351 -10.27 -6.26 23.65
CA ASN A 351 -10.08 -5.86 25.04
C ASN A 351 -10.78 -4.51 25.31
N GLN A 352 -11.85 -4.55 26.11
CA GLN A 352 -12.67 -3.38 26.42
C GLN A 352 -11.98 -2.43 27.40
N GLU A 353 -11.11 -2.93 28.29
CA GLU A 353 -10.42 -2.11 29.29
C GLU A 353 -9.37 -1.21 28.64
N SER A 354 -8.72 -1.70 27.60
CA SER A 354 -7.73 -0.95 26.81
C SER A 354 -8.33 -0.24 25.60
N PHE A 355 -9.65 -0.29 25.41
CA PHE A 355 -10.37 0.26 24.25
C PHE A 355 -9.80 -0.22 22.90
N GLY A 356 -9.38 -1.48 22.82
CA GLY A 356 -8.77 -2.05 21.62
C GLY A 356 -7.31 -1.63 21.40
N GLY A 357 -6.69 -0.98 22.39
CA GLY A 357 -5.32 -0.48 22.34
C GLY A 357 -4.30 -1.45 22.93
N TRP A 358 -3.04 -1.28 22.52
CA TRP A 358 -1.94 -2.02 23.12
C TRP A 358 -1.88 -1.81 24.64
N ASN A 359 -1.69 -2.89 25.38
CA ASN A 359 -1.50 -2.87 26.82
C ASN A 359 -0.51 -3.95 27.26
N GLN A 360 0.09 -3.74 28.43
CA GLN A 360 1.15 -4.61 28.94
C GLN A 360 0.63 -6.02 29.27
N ALA A 361 -0.58 -6.14 29.82
CA ALA A 361 -1.13 -7.42 30.25
C ALA A 361 -1.32 -8.41 29.08
N ASP A 362 -1.90 -7.96 27.97
CA ASP A 362 -2.07 -8.79 26.77
C ASP A 362 -0.72 -9.14 26.13
N ALA A 363 0.23 -8.20 26.15
CA ALA A 363 1.59 -8.44 25.66
C ALA A 363 2.29 -9.51 26.50
N ASP A 364 2.26 -9.39 27.83
CA ASP A 364 2.85 -10.35 28.76
C ASP A 364 2.24 -11.74 28.57
N TYR A 365 0.92 -11.84 28.39
CA TYR A 365 0.25 -13.11 28.11
C TYR A 365 0.79 -13.79 26.84
N LEU A 366 1.01 -13.04 25.75
CA LEU A 366 1.60 -13.58 24.53
C LEU A 366 3.02 -14.09 24.77
N TYR A 367 3.86 -13.32 25.47
CA TYR A 367 5.25 -13.71 25.76
C TYR A 367 5.34 -14.91 26.72
N ASP A 368 4.48 -14.97 27.73
CA ASP A 368 4.38 -16.10 28.65
C ASP A 368 3.95 -17.37 27.91
N ALA A 369 2.95 -17.26 27.02
CA ALA A 369 2.52 -18.39 26.19
C ALA A 369 3.64 -18.84 25.23
N LEU A 370 4.43 -17.92 24.69
CA LEU A 370 5.62 -18.26 23.90
C LEU A 370 6.66 -19.00 24.73
N ALA A 371 6.97 -18.51 25.93
CA ALA A 371 7.94 -19.13 26.84
C ALA A 371 7.51 -20.53 27.29
N GLN A 372 6.21 -20.75 27.52
CA GLN A 372 5.67 -22.05 27.92
C GLN A 372 5.63 -23.05 26.76
N THR A 373 5.25 -22.61 25.56
CA THR A 373 5.02 -23.52 24.42
C THR A 373 6.22 -23.69 23.52
N GLY A 374 7.18 -22.75 23.56
CA GLY A 374 8.30 -22.67 22.60
C GLY A 374 7.85 -22.46 21.15
N SER A 375 6.60 -22.06 20.91
CA SER A 375 6.02 -22.00 19.57
C SER A 375 5.18 -20.74 19.38
N ALA A 376 5.62 -19.87 18.46
CA ALA A 376 4.88 -18.67 18.07
C ALA A 376 3.46 -18.99 17.56
N GLN A 377 3.28 -20.13 16.89
CA GLN A 377 1.98 -20.59 16.43
C GLN A 377 1.03 -20.88 17.60
N LEU A 378 1.51 -21.57 18.64
CA LEU A 378 0.70 -21.93 19.81
C LEU A 378 0.45 -20.71 20.69
N ALA A 379 1.43 -19.83 20.86
CA ALA A 379 1.26 -18.57 21.60
C ALA A 379 0.17 -17.68 20.97
N GLN A 380 0.20 -17.52 19.64
CA GLN A 380 -0.82 -16.79 18.90
C GLN A 380 -2.20 -17.49 19.00
N ALA A 381 -2.26 -18.82 18.95
CA ALA A 381 -3.50 -19.57 19.15
C ALA A 381 -4.07 -19.38 20.56
N ALA A 382 -3.21 -19.36 21.59
CA ALA A 382 -3.62 -19.11 22.97
C ALA A 382 -4.23 -17.71 23.17
N CYS A 383 -3.70 -16.70 22.47
CA CYS A 383 -4.30 -15.35 22.45
C CYS A 383 -5.67 -15.35 21.77
N ARG A 384 -5.80 -16.04 20.63
CA ARG A 384 -7.08 -16.17 19.91
C ARG A 384 -8.14 -16.85 20.78
N ASP A 385 -7.76 -17.90 21.52
CA ASP A 385 -8.70 -18.69 22.30
C ASP A 385 -9.12 -17.97 23.61
N LEU A 386 -8.36 -16.96 24.04
CA LEU A 386 -8.70 -16.08 25.17
C LEU A 386 -9.62 -14.91 24.78
N ALA A 387 -9.46 -14.40 23.55
CA ALA A 387 -10.21 -13.26 23.00
C ALA A 387 -11.68 -13.60 22.74
#